data_AF-A0A0A9YXP7-F1
#
_entry.id   AF-A0A0A9YXP7-F1
#
_cell.length_a   1.000
_cell.length_b   1.000
_cell.length_c   1.000
_cell.angle_alpha   90.00
_cell.angle_beta   90.00
_cell.angle_gamma   90.00
#
_symmetry.space_group_name_H-M   'P 1'
#
loop_
_entity.id
_entity.type
_entity.pdbx_description
1 polymer ?
#
loop_
_entity_poly.entity_id
_entity_poly.type
_entity_poly.pdbx_seq_one_letter_code
_entity_poly.pdbx_strand_id
1 'polypeptide(L)'
;MMPKPKTRRQRVPDSEDEDINSTEKEVPSHSHFKGVSAKPPKPLIIDASSNMSQKWKIWSRNFDWYATACYLHEKPPNVQVATFMMAIGEDAIEIFDTFALTEKQYDDLGIIKQKFSDYFVKKSNITY
;
A
#
# COMPACT_ATOMS: atom_id res chain seq x y z
N MET A 1 -48.98 -64.43 10.82
CA MET A 1 -48.80 -63.10 11.43
C MET A 1 -47.33 -62.96 11.80
N MET A 2 -46.65 -61.92 11.31
CA MET A 2 -45.22 -61.61 11.51
C MET A 2 -44.98 -60.99 12.91
N PRO A 3 -43.74 -60.90 13.48
CA PRO A 3 -42.64 -60.09 12.92
C PRO A 3 -41.19 -60.59 13.12
N LYS A 4 -40.28 -59.95 12.38
CA LYS A 4 -38.85 -60.25 12.19
C LYS A 4 -37.95 -59.79 13.37
N PRO A 5 -36.75 -60.39 13.56
CA PRO A 5 -35.84 -60.04 14.64
C PRO A 5 -34.93 -58.83 14.35
N LYS A 6 -34.52 -58.17 15.44
CA LYS A 6 -33.75 -56.92 15.51
C LYS A 6 -32.26 -57.10 15.19
N THR A 7 -31.72 -56.09 14.50
CA THR A 7 -30.31 -55.83 14.18
C THR A 7 -29.40 -55.80 15.41
N ARG A 8 -28.24 -56.45 15.35
CA ARG A 8 -27.10 -56.24 16.28
C ARG A 8 -25.83 -56.04 15.48
N ARG A 9 -25.41 -54.78 15.31
CA ARG A 9 -24.08 -54.41 14.82
C ARG A 9 -23.03 -54.84 15.86
N GLN A 10 -22.01 -55.59 15.44
CA GLN A 10 -20.76 -55.77 16.19
C GLN A 10 -19.73 -54.73 15.75
N ARG A 11 -18.92 -54.29 16.72
CA ARG A 11 -17.92 -53.22 16.71
C ARG A 11 -16.73 -53.49 15.78
N VAL A 12 -16.12 -52.42 15.28
CA VAL A 12 -14.70 -52.36 14.93
C VAL A 12 -14.11 -51.10 15.61
N PRO A 13 -12.88 -51.16 16.16
CA PRO A 13 -12.37 -50.24 17.19
C PRO A 13 -11.44 -49.14 16.65
N ASP A 14 -11.35 -48.06 17.43
CA ASP A 14 -10.27 -47.08 17.59
C ASP A 14 -9.39 -46.79 16.36
N SER A 15 -9.72 -45.72 15.65
CA SER A 15 -8.75 -44.97 14.86
C SER A 15 -9.10 -43.49 14.92
N GLU A 16 -8.38 -42.81 15.79
CA GLU A 16 -7.88 -41.45 15.60
C GLU A 16 -8.95 -40.40 15.32
N ASP A 17 -9.42 -39.79 16.41
CA ASP A 17 -9.94 -38.43 16.38
C ASP A 17 -8.88 -37.53 15.71
N GLU A 18 -9.05 -37.24 14.42
CA GLU A 18 -8.47 -36.04 13.83
C GLU A 18 -9.20 -34.84 14.43
N ASP A 19 -8.78 -34.49 15.65
CA ASP A 19 -8.80 -33.14 16.15
C ASP A 19 -8.03 -32.29 15.13
N ILE A 20 -8.77 -31.75 14.15
CA ILE A 20 -8.47 -30.45 13.53
C ILE A 20 -8.65 -29.35 14.58
N ASN A 21 -7.99 -29.51 15.74
CA ASN A 21 -7.61 -28.39 16.55
C ASN A 21 -6.56 -27.66 15.71
N SER A 22 -7.01 -26.57 15.12
CA SER A 22 -6.18 -25.59 14.44
C SER A 22 -5.10 -25.17 15.42
N THR A 23 -3.96 -25.85 15.37
CA THR A 23 -2.76 -25.43 16.06
C THR A 23 -2.49 -24.03 15.54
N GLU A 24 -2.89 -23.05 16.36
CA GLU A 24 -2.35 -21.71 16.40
C GLU A 24 -0.84 -21.88 16.26
N LYS A 25 -0.39 -21.77 15.01
CA LYS A 25 0.96 -21.30 14.78
C LYS A 25 0.90 -19.90 15.34
N GLU A 26 1.34 -19.75 16.58
CA GLU A 26 1.76 -18.47 17.13
C GLU A 26 2.70 -17.88 16.07
N VAL A 27 2.12 -17.05 15.21
CA VAL A 27 2.87 -16.25 14.27
C VAL A 27 3.73 -15.40 15.18
N PRO A 28 5.07 -15.51 15.11
CA PRO A 28 5.95 -14.80 16.03
C PRO A 28 5.56 -13.34 15.95
N SER A 29 5.07 -12.82 17.08
CA SER A 29 4.62 -11.44 17.30
C SER A 29 5.46 -10.52 16.41
N HIS A 30 4.88 -10.07 15.29
CA HIS A 30 5.49 -9.04 14.47
C HIS A 30 5.70 -7.88 15.42
N SER A 31 6.96 -7.72 15.83
CA SER A 31 7.42 -6.63 16.65
C SER A 31 6.80 -5.38 16.06
N HIS A 32 5.94 -4.73 16.84
CA HIS A 32 5.47 -3.39 16.55
C HIS A 32 6.71 -2.49 16.53
N PHE A 33 7.45 -2.48 15.43
CA PHE A 33 8.33 -1.38 15.09
C PHE A 33 7.38 -0.21 14.88
N LYS A 34 7.10 0.50 15.97
CA LYS A 34 6.41 1.78 15.90
C LYS A 34 7.27 2.63 14.98
N GLY A 35 6.76 2.87 13.77
CA GLY A 35 7.43 3.69 12.78
C GLY A 35 7.95 4.96 13.44
N VAL A 36 9.18 5.34 13.09
CA VAL A 36 9.77 6.55 13.65
C VAL A 36 8.86 7.73 13.28
N SER A 37 8.62 8.65 14.23
CA SER A 37 7.96 9.93 13.95
C SER A 37 8.91 10.78 13.10
N ALA A 38 9.01 10.45 11.81
CA ALA A 38 9.73 11.23 10.84
C ALA A 38 8.86 12.42 10.44
N LYS A 39 9.47 13.59 10.29
CA LYS A 39 8.76 14.75 9.75
C LYS A 39 8.53 14.52 8.26
N PRO A 40 7.34 14.84 7.71
CA PRO A 40 7.11 14.77 6.29
C PRO A 40 8.14 15.65 5.55
N PRO A 41 8.53 15.28 4.32
CA PRO A 41 9.40 16.12 3.51
C PRO A 41 8.75 17.49 3.30
N LYS A 42 9.57 18.52 3.08
CA LYS A 42 9.04 19.85 2.75
C LYS A 42 8.19 19.75 1.47
N PRO A 43 7.06 20.47 1.39
CA PRO A 43 6.26 20.53 0.19
C PRO A 43 7.10 20.90 -1.03
N LEU A 44 6.77 20.31 -2.17
CA LEU A 44 7.43 20.59 -3.43
C LEU A 44 6.91 21.93 -3.95
N ILE A 45 7.77 22.93 -4.00
CA ILE A 45 7.42 24.23 -4.59
C ILE A 45 7.42 24.08 -6.11
N ILE A 46 6.24 24.22 -6.72
CA ILE A 46 6.05 24.09 -8.16
C ILE A 46 6.23 25.47 -8.78
N ASP A 47 7.39 25.69 -9.39
CA ASP A 47 7.65 26.90 -10.16
C ASP A 47 7.78 26.59 -11.65
N ALA A 48 7.42 27.57 -12.50
CA ALA A 48 7.60 27.48 -13.95
C ALA A 48 9.08 27.51 -14.39
N SER A 49 10.02 27.22 -13.48
CA SER A 49 11.46 27.27 -13.74
C SER A 49 11.92 26.05 -14.53
N SER A 50 13.02 26.20 -15.28
CA SER A 50 13.64 25.13 -16.08
C SER A 50 14.14 23.92 -15.25
N ASN A 51 14.18 24.03 -13.91
CA ASN A 51 14.79 23.02 -13.04
C ASN A 51 13.78 22.09 -12.33
N MET A 52 12.52 22.09 -12.76
CA MET A 52 11.46 21.33 -12.07
C MET A 52 11.74 19.81 -12.03
N SER A 53 12.32 19.26 -13.10
CA SER A 53 12.73 17.85 -13.18
C SER A 53 13.76 17.47 -12.10
N GLN A 54 14.73 18.35 -11.83
CA GLN A 54 15.74 18.11 -10.80
C GLN A 54 15.14 18.23 -9.39
N LYS A 55 14.30 19.25 -9.15
CA LYS A 55 13.59 19.43 -7.87
C LYS A 55 12.71 18.22 -7.55
N TRP A 56 11.97 17.73 -8.55
CA TRP A 56 11.17 16.53 -8.44
C TRP A 56 12.01 15.31 -8.03
N LYS A 57 13.14 15.04 -8.72
CA LYS A 57 14.03 13.90 -8.40
C LYS A 57 14.56 13.94 -6.97
N ILE A 58 14.93 15.13 -6.47
CA ILE A 58 15.40 15.29 -5.10
C ILE A 58 14.26 15.05 -4.11
N TRP A 59 13.10 15.63 -4.38
CA TRP A 59 11.94 15.51 -3.51
C TRP A 59 11.38 14.08 -3.46
N SER A 60 11.26 13.40 -4.60
CA SER A 60 10.76 12.03 -4.68
C SER A 60 11.63 11.07 -3.88
N ARG A 61 12.96 11.22 -3.95
CA ARG A 61 13.91 10.45 -3.14
C ARG A 61 13.73 10.72 -1.64
N ASN A 62 13.55 11.98 -1.25
CA ASN A 62 13.28 12.32 0.16
C ASN A 62 11.97 11.72 0.65
N PHE A 63 10.94 11.70 -0.19
CA PHE A 63 9.67 11.04 0.12
C PHE A 63 9.84 9.53 0.26
N ASP A 64 10.64 8.87 -0.58
CA ASP A 64 10.89 7.42 -0.47
C ASP A 64 11.56 7.05 0.86
N TRP A 65 12.51 7.87 1.32
CA TRP A 65 13.11 7.70 2.65
C TRP A 65 12.10 7.90 3.77
N TYR A 66 11.27 8.94 3.68
CA TYR A 66 10.19 9.18 4.64
C TYR A 66 9.19 8.01 4.66
N ALA A 67 8.76 7.53 3.50
CA ALA A 67 7.83 6.40 3.36
C ALA A 67 8.42 5.12 3.97
N THR A 68 9.72 4.89 3.80
CA THR A 68 10.42 3.76 4.42
C THR A 68 10.50 3.92 5.94
N ALA A 69 10.88 5.09 6.43
CA ALA A 69 11.00 5.38 7.87
C ALA A 69 9.67 5.29 8.63
N CYS A 70 8.57 5.64 7.96
CA CYS A 70 7.22 5.58 8.52
C CYS A 70 6.47 4.27 8.20
N TYR A 71 7.15 3.28 7.61
CA TYR A 71 6.54 2.01 7.18
C TYR A 71 5.26 2.22 6.36
N LEU A 72 5.28 3.21 5.46
CA LEU A 72 4.11 3.59 4.67
C LEU A 72 3.65 2.44 3.78
N HIS A 73 4.57 1.57 3.35
CA HIS A 73 4.28 0.39 2.54
C HIS A 73 3.40 -0.66 3.24
N GLU A 74 3.36 -0.68 4.57
CA GLU A 74 2.47 -1.56 5.34
C GLU A 74 1.07 -0.98 5.51
N LYS A 75 0.87 0.30 5.18
CA LYS A 75 -0.41 0.98 5.35
C LYS A 75 -1.36 0.68 4.18
N PRO A 76 -2.68 0.82 4.37
CA PRO A 76 -3.65 0.73 3.29
C PRO A 76 -3.33 1.68 2.12
N PRO A 77 -3.59 1.28 0.87
CA PRO A 77 -3.17 2.01 -0.33
C PRO A 77 -3.70 3.46 -0.36
N ASN A 78 -4.97 3.67 0.00
CA ASN A 78 -5.57 4.99 0.14
C ASN A 78 -4.81 5.90 1.14
N VAL A 79 -4.33 5.36 2.26
CA VAL A 79 -3.53 6.10 3.25
C VAL A 79 -2.16 6.44 2.69
N GLN A 80 -1.55 5.54 1.92
CA GLN A 80 -0.27 5.81 1.26
C GLN A 80 -0.38 6.99 0.30
N VAL A 81 -1.43 6.99 -0.54
CA VAL A 81 -1.71 8.06 -1.49
C VAL A 81 -2.03 9.36 -0.79
N ALA A 82 -2.91 9.35 0.22
CA ALA A 82 -3.24 10.55 0.99
C ALA A 82 -2.00 11.15 1.67
N THR A 83 -1.13 10.30 2.23
CA THR A 83 0.14 10.73 2.83
C THR A 83 1.07 11.37 1.81
N PHE A 84 1.13 10.79 0.61
CA PHE A 84 1.90 11.35 -0.51
C PHE A 84 1.37 12.71 -0.96
N MET A 85 0.07 12.84 -1.18
CA MET A 85 -0.58 14.09 -1.59
C MET A 85 -0.41 15.19 -0.54
N MET A 86 -0.53 14.85 0.75
CA MET A 86 -0.30 15.80 1.83
C MET A 86 1.18 16.23 1.93
N ALA A 87 2.12 15.35 1.60
CA ALA A 87 3.55 15.63 1.65
C ALA A 87 4.04 16.48 0.48
N ILE A 88 3.47 16.30 -0.72
CA ILE A 88 3.86 17.06 -1.91
C ILE A 88 3.34 18.50 -1.87
N GLY A 89 2.16 18.73 -1.26
CA GLY A 89 1.55 20.04 -1.06
C GLY A 89 0.35 20.31 -1.96
N GLU A 90 -0.35 21.41 -1.67
CA GLU A 90 -1.61 21.80 -2.31
C GLU A 90 -1.46 22.07 -3.81
N ASP A 91 -0.36 22.68 -4.25
CA ASP A 91 -0.07 22.94 -5.68
C ASP A 91 -0.10 21.67 -6.54
N ALA A 92 0.18 20.51 -5.94
CA ALA A 92 0.16 19.23 -6.64
C ALA A 92 -1.26 18.70 -6.89
N ILE A 93 -2.26 19.19 -6.16
CA ILE A 93 -3.67 18.80 -6.34
C ILE A 93 -4.14 19.21 -7.73
N GLU A 94 -3.84 20.44 -8.14
CA GLU A 94 -4.20 20.92 -9.48
C GLU A 94 -3.58 20.04 -10.59
N ILE A 95 -2.33 19.62 -10.42
CA ILE A 95 -1.65 18.73 -11.36
C ILE A 95 -2.28 17.34 -11.34
N PHE A 96 -2.58 16.83 -10.15
CA PHE A 96 -3.20 15.52 -9.98
C PHE A 96 -4.55 15.43 -10.70
N ASP A 97 -5.36 16.48 -10.61
CA ASP A 97 -6.65 16.58 -11.29
C ASP A 97 -6.49 16.55 -12.82
N THR A 98 -5.34 16.99 -13.37
CA THR A 98 -5.07 16.90 -14.82
C THR A 98 -4.76 15.48 -15.31
N PHE A 99 -4.44 14.53 -14.42
CA PHE A 99 -4.02 13.19 -14.83
C PHE A 99 -5.17 12.28 -15.29
N ALA A 100 -6.43 12.71 -15.10
CA ALA A 100 -7.63 11.97 -15.51
C ALA A 100 -7.55 10.47 -15.15
N LEU A 101 -7.19 10.19 -13.91
CA LEU A 101 -7.03 8.83 -13.40
C LEU A 101 -8.38 8.13 -13.24
N THR A 102 -8.36 6.80 -13.36
CA THR A 102 -9.54 5.95 -13.05
C THR A 102 -9.59 5.64 -11.55
N GLU A 103 -10.76 5.30 -11.01
CA GLU A 103 -10.96 4.96 -9.58
C GLU A 103 -9.91 3.98 -9.03
N LYS A 104 -9.56 2.95 -9.81
CA LYS A 104 -8.54 1.95 -9.42
C LYS A 104 -7.11 2.51 -9.34
N GLN A 105 -6.82 3.59 -10.07
CA GLN A 105 -5.51 4.24 -10.11
C GLN A 105 -5.35 5.29 -9.02
N TYR A 106 -6.45 5.77 -8.40
CA TYR A 106 -6.39 6.72 -7.29
C TYR A 106 -5.76 6.11 -6.03
N ASP A 107 -5.84 4.79 -5.87
CA ASP A 107 -5.27 4.09 -4.72
C ASP A 107 -3.85 3.55 -4.99
N ASP A 108 -3.36 3.64 -6.22
CA ASP A 108 -2.03 3.14 -6.58
C ASP A 108 -0.97 4.25 -6.50
N LEU A 109 -0.25 4.28 -5.39
CA LEU A 109 0.85 5.22 -5.18
C LEU A 109 1.93 5.14 -6.26
N GLY A 110 2.19 3.95 -6.82
CA GLY A 110 3.20 3.76 -7.87
C GLY A 110 2.80 4.45 -9.17
N ILE A 111 1.56 4.27 -9.59
CA ILE A 111 1.01 4.93 -10.79
C ILE A 111 1.03 6.45 -10.62
N ILE A 112 0.62 6.95 -9.45
CA ILE A 112 0.58 8.39 -9.15
C ILE A 112 1.99 8.99 -9.22
N LYS A 113 2.97 8.37 -8.55
CA LYS A 113 4.38 8.80 -8.62
C LYS A 113 4.90 8.83 -10.06
N GLN A 114 4.54 7.84 -10.87
CA GLN A 114 4.95 7.79 -12.26
C GLN A 114 4.35 8.94 -13.07
N LYS A 115 3.06 9.23 -12.90
CA LYS A 115 2.38 10.35 -13.59
C LYS A 115 2.98 11.70 -13.24
N PHE A 116 3.30 11.94 -11.97
CA PHE A 116 4.03 13.14 -11.56
C PHE A 116 5.43 13.20 -12.18
N SER A 117 6.15 12.09 -12.20
CA SER A 117 7.46 12.02 -12.85
C SER A 117 7.38 12.36 -14.34
N ASP A 118 6.42 11.81 -15.06
CA ASP A 118 6.20 12.10 -16.47
C ASP A 118 5.85 13.57 -16.70
N TYR A 119 5.01 14.16 -15.84
CA TYR A 119 4.62 15.56 -15.93
C TYR A 119 5.82 16.51 -15.77
N PHE A 120 6.64 16.30 -14.73
CA PHE A 120 7.79 17.16 -14.46
C PHE A 120 8.95 16.94 -15.43
N VAL A 121 9.12 15.72 -15.96
CA VAL A 121 10.12 15.43 -17.00
C VAL A 121 9.70 16.04 -18.35
N LYS A 122 8.43 15.90 -18.76
CA LYS A 122 7.92 16.49 -20.02
C LYS A 122 8.09 18.01 -20.06
N LYS A 123 7.81 18.71 -18.94
CA LYS A 123 8.00 20.16 -18.85
C LYS A 123 9.45 20.63 -18.96
N SER A 124 10.44 19.74 -18.77
CA SER A 124 11.87 20.09 -18.91
C SER A 124 12.39 20.02 -20.35
N ASN A 125 11.64 19.45 -21.30
CA ASN A 125 12.10 19.23 -22.68
C ASN A 125 11.57 20.26 -23.70
N ILE A 126 11.06 21.41 -23.24
CA ILE A 126 10.71 22.53 -24.13
C ILE A 126 11.99 23.31 -24.41
N THR A 127 12.81 22.79 -25.32
CA THR A 127 13.97 23.50 -25.87
C THR A 127 13.46 24.52 -26.89
N TYR A 128 13.74 25.81 -26.66
CA TYR A 128 13.48 26.92 -27.58
C TYR A 128 14.53 26.98 -28.70
#